data_AF-A0A7C4YMU9-F1
#
_entry.id   AF-A0A7C4YMU9-F1
#
_cell.length_a   1.000
_cell.length_b   1.000
_cell.length_c   1.000
_cell.angle_alpha   90.00
_cell.angle_beta   90.00
_cell.angle_gamma   90.00
#
_symmetry.space_group_name_H-M   'P 1'
#
loop_
_entity.id
_entity.type
_entity.pdbx_description
1 polymer ?
#
loop_
_entity_poly.entity_id
_entity_poly.type
_entity_poly.pdbx_seq_one_letter_code
_entity_poly.pdbx_strand_id
1 'polypeptide(L)'
;MSRKIFRVKPTENPKAHALMATGYLRLYQIEKNPEFLKRVERHLTWLRAKRVPDVRGWSWGYPFGYSGKGINVPANTPISVVTAIAGNAFALAYEVTKEETYLQALLEIATYFTETIPYYTLKGGGKCFAYALSGDPRKVHNANLLVAEFLYNVAYLTGENKYREFAEPAVQFSLNHQNEDGSWYYGYWEDSEEVEVPLLKIIDNHHTGFVLRSLYGIYKVNPTDELKSAILKGFQYYVKLFSDIGQPYYSSEKMYPVDIHACAEGILCPSLLAEVIPSAHVLAVFVLRWSWFYMRNRKTGELLYRRYKYFSSKITFPRWGVAWMFRAIAEYLYHFHGVRERVERIRLQAIRWISPSLLESEQKFREDGSS
;
A
#
# COMPACT_ATOMS: atom_id res chain seq x y z
N MET A 1 -19.39 17.29 -14.37
CA MET A 1 -19.81 18.71 -14.45
C MET A 1 -19.21 19.61 -13.36
N SER A 2 -18.97 19.15 -12.12
CA SER A 2 -18.59 20.03 -11.00
C SER A 2 -17.26 20.80 -11.12
N ARG A 3 -16.14 20.18 -11.59
CA ARG A 3 -14.82 20.85 -11.62
C ARG A 3 -14.76 22.10 -12.51
N LYS A 4 -15.46 22.08 -13.66
CA LYS A 4 -15.48 23.22 -14.59
C LYS A 4 -16.22 24.42 -14.00
N ILE A 5 -17.31 24.16 -13.26
CA ILE A 5 -18.11 25.18 -12.58
C ILE A 5 -17.27 25.86 -11.48
N PHE A 6 -16.56 25.07 -10.67
CA PHE A 6 -15.70 25.60 -9.59
C PHE A 6 -14.28 25.96 -10.04
N ARG A 7 -13.99 25.95 -11.36
CA ARG A 7 -12.67 26.24 -11.94
C ARG A 7 -11.50 25.46 -11.31
N VAL A 8 -11.77 24.25 -10.83
CA VAL A 8 -10.75 23.38 -10.21
C VAL A 8 -9.88 22.75 -11.31
N LYS A 9 -8.67 23.30 -11.48
CA LYS A 9 -7.70 22.83 -12.47
C LYS A 9 -7.34 21.34 -12.25
N PRO A 10 -7.15 20.54 -13.32
CA PRO A 10 -6.53 19.22 -13.24
C PRO A 10 -5.17 19.28 -12.56
N THR A 11 -4.89 18.32 -11.69
CA THR A 11 -3.59 18.18 -11.03
C THR A 11 -3.18 16.72 -11.04
N GLU A 12 -1.89 16.49 -11.23
CA GLU A 12 -1.26 15.18 -11.06
C GLU A 12 -0.78 15.02 -9.61
N ASN A 13 -0.71 13.79 -9.13
CA ASN A 13 -0.40 13.50 -7.74
C ASN A 13 0.80 12.55 -7.62
N PRO A 14 1.86 12.93 -6.89
CA PRO A 14 3.04 12.07 -6.73
C PRO A 14 2.71 10.66 -6.23
N LYS A 15 1.77 10.53 -5.27
CA LYS A 15 1.32 9.22 -4.78
C LYS A 15 0.75 8.35 -5.91
N ALA A 16 -0.04 8.94 -6.82
CA ALA A 16 -0.61 8.18 -7.93
C ALA A 16 0.49 7.70 -8.90
N HIS A 17 1.47 8.54 -9.23
CA HIS A 17 2.60 8.13 -10.10
C HIS A 17 3.42 7.01 -9.47
N ALA A 18 3.71 7.10 -8.17
CA ALA A 18 4.44 6.07 -7.46
C ALA A 18 3.70 4.72 -7.47
N LEU A 19 2.39 4.72 -7.15
CA LEU A 19 1.57 3.50 -7.18
C LEU A 19 1.46 2.89 -8.59
N MET A 20 1.36 3.73 -9.64
CA MET A 20 1.36 3.26 -11.03
C MET A 20 2.71 2.65 -11.40
N ALA A 21 3.83 3.28 -11.02
CA ALA A 21 5.16 2.73 -11.26
C ALA A 21 5.33 1.36 -10.60
N THR A 22 4.95 1.22 -9.31
CA THR A 22 4.98 -0.07 -8.60
C THR A 22 4.15 -1.14 -9.31
N GLY A 23 2.92 -0.82 -9.74
CA GLY A 23 2.08 -1.78 -10.44
C GLY A 23 2.68 -2.23 -11.78
N TYR A 24 3.23 -1.31 -12.57
CA TYR A 24 3.91 -1.68 -13.83
C TYR A 24 5.20 -2.47 -13.62
N LEU A 25 5.95 -2.20 -12.54
CA LEU A 25 7.10 -3.03 -12.16
C LEU A 25 6.69 -4.48 -11.89
N ARG A 26 5.58 -4.70 -11.15
CA ARG A 26 5.04 -6.04 -10.93
C ARG A 26 4.60 -6.72 -12.22
N LEU A 27 3.92 -6.00 -13.11
CA LEU A 27 3.54 -6.54 -14.43
C LEU A 27 4.77 -6.88 -15.27
N TYR A 28 5.82 -6.06 -15.26
CA TYR A 28 7.09 -6.37 -15.90
C TYR A 28 7.73 -7.63 -15.32
N GLN A 29 7.70 -7.83 -14.00
CA GLN A 29 8.25 -9.04 -13.40
C GLN A 29 7.51 -10.32 -13.83
N ILE A 30 6.22 -10.23 -14.11
CA ILE A 30 5.38 -11.35 -14.60
C ILE A 30 5.63 -11.61 -16.09
N GLU A 31 5.49 -10.57 -16.92
CA GLU A 31 5.41 -10.73 -18.39
C GLU A 31 6.73 -10.42 -19.13
N LYS A 32 7.68 -9.76 -18.47
CA LYS A 32 8.94 -9.27 -19.06
C LYS A 32 8.76 -8.38 -20.30
N ASN A 33 7.60 -7.74 -20.44
CA ASN A 33 7.30 -6.83 -21.55
C ASN A 33 7.98 -5.45 -21.36
N PRO A 34 8.91 -5.03 -22.26
CA PRO A 34 9.63 -3.76 -22.14
C PRO A 34 8.74 -2.51 -22.12
N GLU A 35 7.51 -2.58 -22.65
CA GLU A 35 6.55 -1.46 -22.60
C GLU A 35 6.18 -1.09 -21.16
N PHE A 36 6.18 -2.06 -20.23
CA PHE A 36 5.97 -1.74 -18.82
C PHE A 36 7.12 -0.94 -18.23
N LEU A 37 8.37 -1.24 -18.57
CA LEU A 37 9.52 -0.44 -18.12
C LEU A 37 9.46 0.99 -18.65
N LYS A 38 9.08 1.20 -19.92
CA LYS A 38 8.87 2.55 -20.47
C LYS A 38 7.84 3.35 -19.66
N ARG A 39 6.78 2.69 -19.20
CA ARG A 39 5.74 3.32 -18.34
C ARG A 39 6.27 3.62 -16.94
N VAL A 40 7.06 2.73 -16.37
CA VAL A 40 7.76 2.95 -15.09
C VAL A 40 8.67 4.17 -15.20
N GLU A 41 9.53 4.22 -16.21
CA GLU A 41 10.46 5.33 -16.47
C GLU A 41 9.72 6.66 -16.59
N ARG A 42 8.59 6.70 -17.31
CA ARG A 42 7.75 7.90 -17.40
C ARG A 42 7.27 8.38 -16.04
N HIS A 43 6.78 7.49 -15.18
CA HIS A 43 6.29 7.85 -13.85
C HIS A 43 7.42 8.28 -12.90
N LEU A 44 8.55 7.56 -12.90
CA LEU A 44 9.69 7.87 -12.02
C LEU A 44 10.42 9.14 -12.47
N THR A 45 10.53 9.39 -13.77
CA THR A 45 11.07 10.66 -14.31
C THR A 45 10.19 11.83 -13.91
N TRP A 46 8.86 11.67 -14.00
CA TRP A 46 7.92 12.68 -13.52
C TRP A 46 8.09 12.95 -12.02
N LEU A 47 8.24 11.91 -11.19
CA LEU A 47 8.48 12.06 -9.75
C LEU A 47 9.79 12.84 -9.49
N ARG A 48 10.87 12.48 -10.16
CA ARG A 48 12.17 13.17 -10.06
C ARG A 48 12.04 14.65 -10.43
N ALA A 49 11.25 14.99 -11.45
CA ALA A 49 11.01 16.37 -11.87
C ALA A 49 10.06 17.16 -10.94
N LYS A 50 9.28 16.47 -10.09
CA LYS A 50 8.26 17.08 -9.22
C LYS A 50 8.59 17.00 -7.73
N ARG A 51 9.86 16.78 -7.41
CA ARG A 51 10.40 16.94 -6.05
C ARG A 51 10.14 18.36 -5.55
N VAL A 52 9.98 18.51 -4.25
CA VAL A 52 9.91 19.84 -3.61
C VAL A 52 11.31 20.47 -3.65
N PRO A 53 11.48 21.68 -4.22
CA PRO A 53 12.77 22.37 -4.23
C PRO A 53 13.11 22.92 -2.83
N ASP A 54 14.35 23.32 -2.63
CA ASP A 54 14.83 23.99 -1.41
C ASP A 54 14.60 23.21 -0.11
N VAL A 55 14.44 21.89 -0.23
CA VAL A 55 14.35 20.92 0.87
C VAL A 55 15.51 19.95 0.71
N ARG A 56 16.23 19.69 1.81
CA ARG A 56 17.33 18.72 1.81
C ARG A 56 16.78 17.29 1.62
N GLY A 57 17.34 16.58 0.65
CA GLY A 57 16.84 15.26 0.23
C GLY A 57 15.57 15.31 -0.63
N TRP A 58 15.19 14.17 -1.20
CA TRP A 58 14.03 14.09 -2.11
C TRP A 58 12.74 13.89 -1.33
N SER A 59 11.75 14.73 -1.64
CA SER A 59 10.46 14.66 -0.97
C SER A 59 9.32 15.18 -1.85
N TRP A 60 8.08 14.80 -1.49
CA TRP A 60 6.88 15.16 -2.22
C TRP A 60 5.71 15.48 -1.28
N GLY A 61 4.85 16.39 -1.75
CA GLY A 61 3.61 16.77 -1.10
C GLY A 61 2.37 16.49 -1.96
N TYR A 62 1.21 16.92 -1.47
CA TYR A 62 0.01 16.96 -2.30
C TYR A 62 -0.06 18.26 -3.11
N PRO A 63 -0.65 18.26 -4.31
CA PRO A 63 -0.84 19.46 -5.14
C PRO A 63 -1.95 20.39 -4.61
N PHE A 64 -2.39 20.19 -3.37
CA PHE A 64 -3.41 20.95 -2.66
C PHE A 64 -3.05 20.97 -1.17
N GLY A 65 -3.44 22.04 -0.47
CA GLY A 65 -3.29 22.11 0.98
C GLY A 65 -4.38 21.32 1.71
N TYR A 66 -4.13 21.04 2.98
CA TYR A 66 -5.14 20.52 3.90
C TYR A 66 -5.05 21.23 5.25
N SER A 67 -6.18 21.32 5.94
CA SER A 67 -6.26 21.97 7.25
C SER A 67 -7.05 21.08 8.21
N GLY A 68 -6.75 21.21 9.49
CA GLY A 68 -7.40 20.52 10.61
C GLY A 68 -7.30 21.39 11.87
N LYS A 69 -7.70 20.86 13.03
CA LYS A 69 -7.59 21.58 14.30
C LYS A 69 -6.11 21.84 14.60
N GLY A 70 -5.74 23.12 14.63
CA GLY A 70 -4.35 23.56 14.87
C GLY A 70 -3.37 23.25 13.74
N ILE A 71 -3.83 22.79 12.57
CA ILE A 71 -2.97 22.36 11.46
C ILE A 71 -3.39 23.07 10.18
N ASN A 72 -2.42 23.67 9.52
CA ASN A 72 -2.58 24.18 8.16
C ASN A 72 -1.35 23.82 7.34
N VAL A 73 -1.50 22.87 6.41
CA VAL A 73 -0.42 22.40 5.55
C VAL A 73 -0.66 22.88 4.13
N PRO A 74 0.16 23.81 3.62
CA PRO A 74 0.04 24.29 2.23
C PRO A 74 0.20 23.19 1.19
N ALA A 75 -0.21 23.50 -0.04
CA ALA A 75 0.08 22.66 -1.19
C ALA A 75 1.59 22.51 -1.38
N ASN A 76 2.02 21.33 -1.82
CA ASN A 76 3.41 20.94 -2.09
C ASN A 76 4.33 20.92 -0.86
N THR A 77 3.81 21.07 0.36
CA THR A 77 4.58 20.76 1.57
C THR A 77 4.94 19.26 1.59
N PRO A 78 6.21 18.89 1.83
CA PRO A 78 6.59 17.49 1.96
C PRO A 78 5.78 16.72 3.01
N ILE A 79 5.29 15.54 2.63
CA ILE A 79 4.46 14.66 3.47
C ILE A 79 5.08 13.27 3.52
N SER A 80 5.30 12.75 4.72
CA SER A 80 6.00 11.49 4.97
C SER A 80 5.38 10.32 4.20
N VAL A 81 4.05 10.16 4.26
CA VAL A 81 3.33 9.10 3.54
C VAL A 81 3.52 9.18 2.02
N VAL A 82 3.54 10.39 1.45
CA VAL A 82 3.67 10.55 -0.01
C VAL A 82 5.11 10.22 -0.43
N THR A 83 6.07 10.74 0.33
CA THR A 83 7.50 10.51 0.10
C THR A 83 7.86 9.02 0.28
N ALA A 84 7.35 8.35 1.30
CA ALA A 84 7.61 6.93 1.53
C ALA A 84 7.03 6.05 0.42
N ILE A 85 5.81 6.35 -0.06
CA ILE A 85 5.22 5.62 -1.20
C ILE A 85 6.04 5.84 -2.49
N ALA A 86 6.54 7.05 -2.74
CA ALA A 86 7.46 7.32 -3.84
C ALA A 86 8.79 6.55 -3.67
N GLY A 87 9.35 6.55 -2.46
CA GLY A 87 10.54 5.79 -2.10
C GLY A 87 10.39 4.30 -2.37
N ASN A 88 9.27 3.69 -1.98
CA ASN A 88 9.01 2.27 -2.23
C ASN A 88 8.92 1.96 -3.74
N ALA A 89 8.43 2.89 -4.57
CA ALA A 89 8.44 2.72 -6.02
C ALA A 89 9.87 2.75 -6.60
N PHE A 90 10.73 3.66 -6.13
CA PHE A 90 12.14 3.67 -6.51
C PHE A 90 12.88 2.44 -5.99
N ALA A 91 12.57 1.96 -4.78
CA ALA A 91 13.21 0.78 -4.19
C ALA A 91 12.93 -0.46 -5.04
N LEU A 92 11.67 -0.70 -5.40
CA LEU A 92 11.31 -1.79 -6.29
C LEU A 92 11.92 -1.62 -7.69
N ALA A 93 12.02 -0.38 -8.19
CA ALA A 93 12.67 -0.13 -9.48
C ALA A 93 14.15 -0.52 -9.45
N TYR A 94 14.88 -0.15 -8.39
CA TYR A 94 16.26 -0.56 -8.18
C TYR A 94 16.38 -2.08 -8.04
N GLU A 95 15.51 -2.73 -7.27
CA GLU A 95 15.51 -4.20 -7.14
C GLU A 95 15.34 -4.91 -8.48
N VAL A 96 14.44 -4.42 -9.33
CA VAL A 96 14.08 -5.03 -10.61
C VAL A 96 15.10 -4.76 -11.71
N THR A 97 15.67 -3.57 -11.74
CA THR A 97 16.51 -3.09 -12.86
C THR A 97 17.99 -2.99 -12.54
N LYS A 98 18.34 -2.86 -11.24
CA LYS A 98 19.69 -2.57 -10.74
C LYS A 98 20.30 -1.27 -11.27
N GLU A 99 19.46 -0.35 -11.72
CA GLU A 99 19.88 0.97 -12.20
C GLU A 99 20.30 1.88 -11.04
N GLU A 100 21.56 2.30 -11.00
CA GLU A 100 22.16 3.11 -9.95
C GLU A 100 21.43 4.45 -9.70
N THR A 101 20.80 5.01 -10.73
CA THR A 101 20.05 6.26 -10.58
C THR A 101 18.84 6.13 -9.65
N TYR A 102 18.33 4.91 -9.44
CA TYR A 102 17.29 4.63 -8.46
C TYR A 102 17.87 4.43 -7.06
N LEU A 103 19.08 3.86 -6.93
CA LEU A 103 19.79 3.83 -5.65
C LEU A 103 20.14 5.23 -5.15
N GLN A 104 20.53 6.15 -6.04
CA GLN A 104 20.76 7.54 -5.65
C GLN A 104 19.46 8.20 -5.13
N ALA A 105 18.30 7.89 -5.74
CA ALA A 105 17.00 8.35 -5.25
C ALA A 105 16.72 7.81 -3.84
N LEU A 106 17.01 6.52 -3.62
CA LEU A 106 17.35 5.86 -2.35
C LEU A 106 17.81 6.79 -1.24
N LEU A 107 19.08 7.14 -1.43
CA LEU A 107 19.89 7.86 -0.47
C LEU A 107 19.35 9.28 -0.24
N GLU A 108 18.91 9.95 -1.30
CA GLU A 108 18.34 11.29 -1.20
C GLU A 108 17.01 11.32 -0.41
N ILE A 109 16.16 10.30 -0.57
CA ILE A 109 14.93 10.18 0.23
C ILE A 109 15.28 9.82 1.69
N ALA A 110 16.30 8.97 1.89
CA ALA A 110 16.79 8.66 3.23
C ALA A 110 17.29 9.92 3.95
N THR A 111 18.08 10.76 3.27
CA THR A 111 18.51 12.08 3.75
C THR A 111 17.33 12.96 4.18
N TYR A 112 16.24 12.99 3.40
CA TYR A 112 15.04 13.73 3.82
C TYR A 112 14.48 13.19 5.15
N PHE A 113 14.37 11.88 5.29
CA PHE A 113 13.80 11.27 6.50
C PHE A 113 14.71 11.32 7.72
N THR A 114 16.04 11.30 7.56
CA THR A 114 16.97 11.30 8.68
C THR A 114 17.41 12.70 9.11
N GLU A 115 17.38 13.67 8.20
CA GLU A 115 18.00 14.99 8.44
C GLU A 115 17.05 16.17 8.25
N THR A 116 15.85 15.96 7.70
CA THR A 116 14.96 17.08 7.31
C THR A 116 13.58 17.02 7.93
N ILE A 117 12.91 15.86 7.90
CA ILE A 117 11.59 15.76 8.51
C ILE A 117 11.69 15.77 10.05
N PRO A 118 10.83 16.54 10.75
CA PRO A 118 10.78 16.48 12.20
C PRO A 118 10.32 15.10 12.70
N TYR A 119 10.68 14.78 13.94
CA TYR A 119 10.15 13.65 14.67
C TYR A 119 9.93 14.03 16.14
N TYR A 120 9.04 13.30 16.81
CA TYR A 120 8.74 13.46 18.22
C TYR A 120 9.39 12.34 19.02
N THR A 121 10.06 12.69 20.11
CA THR A 121 10.54 11.72 21.11
C THR A 121 9.49 11.60 22.20
N LEU A 122 9.07 10.38 22.49
CA LEU A 122 8.05 10.07 23.49
C LEU A 122 8.67 9.60 24.81
N LYS A 123 7.88 9.72 25.89
CA LYS A 123 8.23 9.11 27.17
C LYS A 123 8.47 7.61 26.96
N GLY A 124 9.61 7.11 27.45
CA GLY A 124 10.04 5.72 27.23
C GLY A 124 10.92 5.50 26.00
N GLY A 125 11.38 6.56 25.31
CA GLY A 125 12.41 6.47 24.27
C GLY A 125 11.91 6.15 22.86
N GLY A 126 10.59 6.05 22.66
CA GLY A 126 10.00 5.88 21.34
C GLY A 126 10.15 7.13 20.45
N LYS A 127 10.18 6.92 19.14
CA LYS A 127 10.21 7.99 18.13
C LYS A 127 8.94 7.94 17.26
N CYS A 128 8.42 9.09 16.85
CA CYS A 128 7.37 9.15 15.83
C CYS A 128 7.69 10.23 14.79
N PHE A 129 7.85 9.83 13.53
CA PHE A 129 8.07 10.78 12.44
C PHE A 129 6.85 11.69 12.24
N ALA A 130 7.09 12.98 12.04
CA ALA A 130 6.01 13.93 11.74
C ALA A 130 5.32 13.57 10.41
N TYR A 131 4.03 13.89 10.32
CA TYR A 131 3.26 13.61 9.10
C TYR A 131 3.68 14.52 7.93
N ALA A 132 4.03 15.77 8.22
CA ALA A 132 4.44 16.77 7.24
C ALA A 132 5.61 17.60 7.77
N LEU A 133 6.42 18.16 6.86
CA LEU A 133 7.57 18.99 7.19
C LEU A 133 7.21 20.22 8.05
N SER A 134 5.99 20.72 7.94
CA SER A 134 5.48 21.83 8.77
C SER A 134 5.24 21.45 10.24
N GLY A 135 5.52 20.22 10.66
CA GLY A 135 5.43 19.80 12.07
C GLY A 135 4.02 19.44 12.53
N ASP A 136 3.34 18.58 11.77
CA ASP A 136 2.04 18.03 12.17
C ASP A 136 2.15 17.22 13.49
N PRO A 137 1.53 17.67 14.60
CA PRO A 137 1.75 17.10 15.94
C PRO A 137 1.13 15.71 16.13
N ARG A 138 0.34 15.23 15.17
CA ARG A 138 -0.33 13.94 15.26
C ARG A 138 0.68 12.81 15.08
N LYS A 139 0.78 11.94 16.08
CA LYS A 139 1.70 10.80 16.11
C LYS A 139 1.02 9.58 15.48
N VAL A 140 1.00 9.56 14.15
CA VAL A 140 0.23 8.62 13.34
C VAL A 140 1.04 7.36 13.01
N HIS A 141 0.54 6.18 13.42
CA HIS A 141 1.29 4.93 13.32
C HIS A 141 1.61 4.51 11.88
N ASN A 142 0.64 4.59 10.96
CA ASN A 142 0.89 4.15 9.59
C ASN A 142 1.89 5.07 8.85
N ALA A 143 1.87 6.37 9.13
CA ALA A 143 2.82 7.31 8.54
C ALA A 143 4.23 7.05 9.10
N ASN A 144 4.33 6.86 10.42
CA ASN A 144 5.56 6.53 11.11
C ASN A 144 6.20 5.23 10.58
N LEU A 145 5.41 4.17 10.46
CA LEU A 145 5.89 2.86 9.99
C LEU A 145 6.24 2.85 8.51
N LEU A 146 5.57 3.63 7.65
CA LEU A 146 5.97 3.78 6.24
C LEU A 146 7.37 4.39 6.11
N VAL A 147 7.73 5.35 6.97
CA VAL A 147 9.08 5.93 7.00
C VAL A 147 10.08 4.91 7.53
N ALA A 148 9.76 4.23 8.63
CA ALA A 148 10.64 3.21 9.21
C ALA A 148 10.90 2.07 8.22
N GLU A 149 9.86 1.51 7.60
CA GLU A 149 9.96 0.49 6.54
C GLU A 149 10.91 0.93 5.43
N PHE A 150 10.77 2.17 4.95
CA PHE A 150 11.65 2.70 3.91
C PHE A 150 13.12 2.71 4.37
N LEU A 151 13.41 3.23 5.57
CA LEU A 151 14.78 3.31 6.09
C LEU A 151 15.40 1.93 6.36
N TYR A 152 14.62 0.94 6.80
CA TYR A 152 15.09 -0.45 6.91
C TYR A 152 15.44 -1.05 5.55
N ASN A 153 14.63 -0.79 4.53
CA ASN A 153 14.94 -1.23 3.17
C ASN A 153 16.20 -0.55 2.62
N VAL A 154 16.40 0.74 2.87
CA VAL A 154 17.66 1.42 2.50
C VAL A 154 18.85 0.79 3.20
N ALA A 155 18.77 0.56 4.52
CA ALA A 155 19.83 -0.11 5.29
C ALA A 155 20.17 -1.50 4.70
N TYR A 156 19.15 -2.27 4.32
CA TYR A 156 19.32 -3.59 3.71
C TYR A 156 19.98 -3.52 2.33
N LEU A 157 19.54 -2.57 1.49
CA LEU A 157 20.04 -2.42 0.12
C LEU A 157 21.47 -1.85 0.06
N THR A 158 21.88 -1.02 1.01
CA THR A 158 23.20 -0.37 1.02
C THR A 158 24.19 -1.00 2.00
N GLY A 159 23.72 -1.76 2.99
CA GLY A 159 24.53 -2.24 4.11
C GLY A 159 24.82 -1.18 5.18
N GLU A 160 24.27 0.03 5.06
CA GLU A 160 24.50 1.11 6.03
C GLU A 160 23.53 1.01 7.23
N ASN A 161 23.99 0.38 8.31
CA ASN A 161 23.18 0.17 9.53
C ASN A 161 22.64 1.45 10.18
N LYS A 162 23.27 2.61 9.95
CA LYS A 162 22.83 3.90 10.50
C LYS A 162 21.34 4.21 10.22
N TYR A 163 20.81 3.80 9.06
CA TYR A 163 19.41 4.03 8.71
C TYR A 163 18.46 3.16 9.56
N ARG A 164 18.85 1.91 9.82
CA ARG A 164 18.13 1.00 10.71
C ARG A 164 18.14 1.52 12.14
N GLU A 165 19.32 1.85 12.66
CA GLU A 165 19.49 2.37 14.03
C GLU A 165 18.65 3.64 14.25
N PHE A 166 18.60 4.52 13.25
CA PHE A 166 17.79 5.73 13.32
C PHE A 166 16.27 5.45 13.35
N ALA A 167 15.83 4.41 12.64
CA ALA A 167 14.41 4.04 12.48
C ALA A 167 13.88 3.09 13.57
N GLU A 168 14.74 2.31 14.23
CA GLU A 168 14.34 1.31 15.24
C GLU A 168 13.44 1.88 16.35
N PRO A 169 13.74 3.06 16.96
CA PRO A 169 12.84 3.63 17.97
C PRO A 169 11.43 3.97 17.45
N ALA A 170 11.27 4.15 16.14
CA ALA A 170 9.97 4.38 15.51
C ALA A 170 9.17 3.09 15.31
N VAL A 171 9.85 1.98 15.03
CA VAL A 171 9.25 0.64 14.99
C VAL A 171 8.79 0.27 16.40
N GLN A 172 9.68 0.36 17.38
CA GLN A 172 9.40 0.07 18.79
C GLN A 172 8.24 0.88 19.34
N PHE A 173 8.16 2.18 18.99
CA PHE A 173 6.99 2.99 19.35
C PHE A 173 5.68 2.37 18.86
N SER A 174 5.60 1.89 17.61
CA SER A 174 4.33 1.35 17.09
C SER A 174 4.03 -0.06 17.62
N LEU A 175 5.05 -0.88 17.89
CA LEU A 175 4.88 -2.20 18.52
C LEU A 175 4.33 -2.08 19.94
N ASN A 176 4.89 -1.16 20.74
CA ASN A 176 4.45 -0.91 22.12
C ASN A 176 3.04 -0.33 22.25
N HIS A 177 2.44 0.13 21.14
CA HIS A 177 1.08 0.68 21.10
C HIS A 177 0.10 -0.21 20.34
N GLN A 178 0.44 -1.48 20.12
CA GLN A 178 -0.54 -2.47 19.68
C GLN A 178 -1.51 -2.79 20.82
N ASN A 179 -2.81 -2.72 20.56
CA ASN A 179 -3.85 -3.05 21.53
C ASN A 179 -3.87 -4.57 21.85
N GLU A 180 -4.53 -4.93 22.95
CA GLU A 180 -4.68 -6.32 23.39
C GLU A 180 -5.36 -7.21 22.34
N ASP A 181 -6.27 -6.66 21.52
CA ASP A 181 -6.97 -7.39 20.46
C ASP A 181 -6.19 -7.46 19.13
N GLY A 182 -5.00 -6.86 19.07
CA GLY A 182 -4.13 -6.80 17.90
C GLY A 182 -4.29 -5.54 17.04
N SER A 183 -5.27 -4.69 17.32
CA SER A 183 -5.48 -3.46 16.57
C SER A 183 -4.47 -2.36 16.91
N TRP A 184 -4.47 -1.30 16.10
CA TRP A 184 -3.83 -0.03 16.41
C TRP A 184 -4.83 1.09 16.25
N TYR A 185 -4.83 2.02 17.20
CA TYR A 185 -5.42 3.34 16.96
C TYR A 185 -4.71 4.03 15.79
N TYR A 186 -5.41 4.92 15.11
CA TYR A 186 -4.83 5.70 14.00
C TYR A 186 -3.60 6.48 14.45
N GLY A 187 -3.62 7.03 15.66
CA GLY A 187 -2.44 7.61 16.27
C GLY A 187 -2.50 7.67 17.79
N TYR A 188 -1.39 8.07 18.36
CA TYR A 188 -1.19 8.25 19.79
C TYR A 188 -1.43 9.71 20.21
N TRP A 189 -1.91 9.91 21.44
CA TRP A 189 -2.05 11.21 22.08
C TRP A 189 -1.67 11.11 23.56
N GLU A 190 -1.19 12.21 24.14
CA GLU A 190 -1.15 12.39 25.60
C GLU A 190 -2.30 13.31 26.03
N ASP A 191 -2.85 13.12 27.23
CA ASP A 191 -4.00 13.88 27.72
C ASP A 191 -3.73 15.40 27.81
N SER A 192 -2.46 15.78 27.94
CA SER A 192 -2.00 17.18 27.93
C SER A 192 -1.93 17.82 26.54
N GLU A 193 -2.14 17.08 25.46
CA GLU A 193 -1.96 17.58 24.10
C GLU A 193 -3.26 18.08 23.48
N GLU A 194 -3.22 19.25 22.84
CA GLU A 194 -4.35 19.81 22.11
C GLU A 194 -4.53 19.18 20.72
N VAL A 195 -4.84 17.89 20.67
CA VAL A 195 -5.03 17.12 19.42
C VAL A 195 -6.48 16.66 19.22
N GLU A 196 -6.80 16.24 17.99
CA GLU A 196 -8.11 15.64 17.67
C GLU A 196 -8.19 14.19 18.14
N VAL A 197 -8.36 13.97 19.45
CA VAL A 197 -8.45 12.62 20.04
C VAL A 197 -9.46 11.69 19.33
N PRO A 198 -10.67 12.13 18.94
CA PRO A 198 -11.60 11.27 18.20
C PRO A 198 -11.06 10.77 16.86
N LEU A 199 -10.25 11.57 16.15
CA LEU A 199 -9.59 11.17 14.91
C LEU A 199 -8.52 10.11 15.19
N LEU A 200 -7.71 10.32 16.24
CA LEU A 200 -6.61 9.43 16.60
C LEU A 200 -7.11 8.07 17.11
N LYS A 201 -8.28 8.02 17.74
CA LYS A 201 -8.94 6.79 18.18
C LYS A 201 -9.57 5.95 17.06
N ILE A 202 -9.59 6.42 15.82
CA ILE A 202 -10.16 5.64 14.71
C ILE A 202 -9.34 4.36 14.52
N ILE A 203 -10.05 3.24 14.37
CA ILE A 203 -9.48 1.98 13.88
C ILE A 203 -10.26 1.63 12.62
N ASP A 204 -9.64 1.84 11.47
CA ASP A 204 -10.26 1.61 10.17
C ASP A 204 -9.47 0.61 9.33
N ASN A 205 -10.11 0.10 8.28
CA ASN A 205 -9.55 -0.93 7.43
C ASN A 205 -8.19 -0.55 6.83
N HIS A 206 -8.13 0.54 6.07
CA HIS A 206 -6.94 0.81 5.27
C HIS A 206 -5.74 1.25 6.12
N HIS A 207 -5.95 1.97 7.23
CA HIS A 207 -4.84 2.31 8.13
C HIS A 207 -4.30 1.10 8.87
N THR A 208 -5.17 0.16 9.30
CA THR A 208 -4.70 -1.13 9.87
C THR A 208 -3.89 -1.92 8.85
N GLY A 209 -4.36 -2.02 7.59
CA GLY A 209 -3.60 -2.68 6.53
C GLY A 209 -2.25 -2.03 6.28
N PHE A 210 -2.17 -0.69 6.29
CA PHE A 210 -0.92 0.03 6.11
C PHE A 210 0.11 -0.28 7.20
N VAL A 211 -0.31 -0.31 8.46
CA VAL A 211 0.54 -0.72 9.58
C VAL A 211 1.08 -2.13 9.36
N LEU A 212 0.19 -3.08 9.07
CA LEU A 212 0.56 -4.48 8.84
C LEU A 212 1.56 -4.66 7.71
N ARG A 213 1.33 -4.00 6.57
CA ARG A 213 2.25 -4.08 5.43
C ARG A 213 3.62 -3.49 5.76
N SER A 214 3.68 -2.37 6.48
CA SER A 214 4.98 -1.78 6.82
C SER A 214 5.74 -2.62 7.85
N LEU A 215 5.06 -3.19 8.85
CA LEU A 215 5.67 -4.17 9.76
C LEU A 215 6.18 -5.40 9.01
N TYR A 216 5.40 -5.90 8.05
CA TYR A 216 5.83 -7.01 7.20
C TYR A 216 7.01 -6.64 6.30
N GLY A 217 7.03 -5.44 5.70
CA GLY A 217 8.16 -4.94 4.93
C GLY A 217 9.45 -4.88 5.76
N ILE A 218 9.36 -4.43 7.02
CA ILE A 218 10.47 -4.47 7.99
C ILE A 218 10.88 -5.91 8.29
N TYR A 219 9.92 -6.79 8.58
CA TYR A 219 10.16 -8.21 8.87
C TYR A 219 10.93 -8.93 7.75
N LYS A 220 10.67 -8.59 6.47
CA LYS A 220 11.38 -9.20 5.33
C LYS A 220 12.89 -8.98 5.36
N VAL A 221 13.33 -7.84 5.88
CA VAL A 221 14.76 -7.44 5.90
C VAL A 221 15.39 -7.51 7.30
N ASN A 222 14.57 -7.66 8.33
CA ASN A 222 14.99 -7.80 9.73
C ASN A 222 13.99 -8.66 10.51
N PRO A 223 14.00 -10.00 10.30
CA PRO A 223 13.01 -10.88 10.92
C PRO A 223 13.27 -11.02 12.43
N THR A 224 12.26 -10.71 13.24
CA THR A 224 12.26 -10.93 14.69
C THR A 224 10.96 -11.62 15.11
N ASP A 225 11.00 -12.35 16.23
CA ASP A 225 9.80 -13.00 16.78
C ASP A 225 8.76 -11.98 17.25
N GLU A 226 9.19 -10.82 17.74
CA GLU A 226 8.33 -9.70 18.12
C GLU A 226 7.54 -9.17 16.92
N LEU A 227 8.21 -8.87 15.81
CA LEU A 227 7.56 -8.41 14.57
C LEU A 227 6.58 -9.47 14.05
N LYS A 228 7.01 -10.74 14.02
CA LYS A 228 6.15 -11.85 13.59
C LYS A 228 4.90 -11.96 14.45
N SER A 229 5.04 -11.90 15.78
CA SER A 229 3.93 -11.94 16.72
C SER A 229 2.96 -10.78 16.50
N ALA A 230 3.47 -9.55 16.40
CA ALA A 230 2.67 -8.36 16.16
C ALA A 230 1.89 -8.42 14.82
N ILE A 231 2.53 -8.91 13.75
CA ILE A 231 1.90 -9.11 12.43
C ILE A 231 0.79 -10.15 12.52
N LEU A 232 1.04 -11.30 13.14
CA LEU A 232 0.04 -12.38 13.27
C LEU A 232 -1.19 -11.90 14.06
N LYS A 233 -0.95 -11.26 15.21
CA LYS A 233 -2.00 -10.71 16.07
C LYS A 233 -2.78 -9.61 15.36
N GLY A 234 -2.08 -8.71 14.67
CA GLY A 234 -2.71 -7.64 13.91
C GLY A 234 -3.52 -8.15 12.72
N PHE A 235 -3.06 -9.20 12.04
CA PHE A 235 -3.82 -9.81 10.95
C PHE A 235 -5.10 -10.51 11.46
N GLN A 236 -5.04 -11.15 12.64
CA GLN A 236 -6.24 -11.70 13.29
C GLN A 236 -7.30 -10.62 13.56
N TYR A 237 -6.89 -9.42 13.98
CA TYR A 237 -7.80 -8.28 14.06
C TYR A 237 -8.29 -7.84 12.68
N TYR A 238 -7.37 -7.71 11.71
CA TYR A 238 -7.66 -7.19 10.38
C TYR A 238 -8.75 -7.97 9.65
N VAL A 239 -8.79 -9.30 9.79
CA VAL A 239 -9.85 -10.15 9.21
C VAL A 239 -11.24 -9.76 9.71
N LYS A 240 -11.39 -9.23 10.94
CA LYS A 240 -12.67 -8.75 11.49
C LYS A 240 -13.20 -7.50 10.79
N LEU A 241 -12.38 -6.83 9.98
CA LEU A 241 -12.76 -5.65 9.20
C LEU A 241 -13.35 -6.02 7.84
N PHE A 242 -13.75 -7.28 7.66
CA PHE A 242 -14.37 -7.79 6.45
C PHE A 242 -15.55 -8.71 6.79
N SER A 243 -16.52 -8.77 5.88
CA SER A 243 -17.51 -9.86 5.86
C SER A 243 -16.89 -11.15 5.34
N ASP A 244 -17.55 -12.29 5.57
CA ASP A 244 -17.17 -13.59 5.01
C ASP A 244 -17.07 -13.63 3.48
N ILE A 245 -17.80 -12.74 2.77
CA ILE A 245 -17.77 -12.63 1.31
C ILE A 245 -16.77 -11.58 0.78
N GLY A 246 -15.91 -11.05 1.64
CA GLY A 246 -14.87 -10.08 1.28
C GLY A 246 -15.29 -8.62 1.18
N GLN A 247 -16.50 -8.22 1.62
CA GLN A 247 -16.84 -6.81 1.76
C GLN A 247 -15.98 -6.16 2.85
N PRO A 248 -15.22 -5.10 2.55
CA PRO A 248 -14.56 -4.32 3.59
C PRO A 248 -15.56 -3.53 4.43
N TYR A 249 -15.34 -3.50 5.74
CA TYR A 249 -16.04 -2.61 6.66
C TYR A 249 -15.25 -1.30 6.85
N TYR A 250 -15.93 -0.23 7.24
CA TYR A 250 -15.29 1.01 7.63
C TYR A 250 -14.49 0.81 8.92
N SER A 251 -15.10 0.18 9.91
CA SER A 251 -14.49 -0.26 11.18
C SER A 251 -15.15 -1.57 11.64
N SER A 252 -14.66 -2.19 12.71
CA SER A 252 -15.22 -3.42 13.28
C SER A 252 -16.71 -3.31 13.63
N GLU A 253 -17.18 -2.11 13.96
CA GLU A 253 -18.56 -1.83 14.35
C GLU A 253 -19.39 -1.19 13.23
N LYS A 254 -18.76 -0.83 12.10
CA LYS A 254 -19.40 -0.03 11.06
C LYS A 254 -19.09 -0.54 9.67
N MET A 255 -20.12 -1.11 9.02
CA MET A 255 -20.00 -1.63 7.65
C MET A 255 -19.82 -0.53 6.59
N TYR A 256 -20.47 0.64 6.73
CA TYR A 256 -20.52 1.68 5.70
C TYR A 256 -19.90 3.02 6.16
N PRO A 257 -19.39 3.86 5.23
CA PRO A 257 -19.28 3.59 3.80
C PRO A 257 -18.16 2.58 3.51
N VAL A 258 -18.36 1.74 2.49
CA VAL A 258 -17.27 0.95 1.92
C VAL A 258 -16.44 1.87 1.04
N ASP A 259 -15.16 1.99 1.35
CA ASP A 259 -14.20 2.83 0.62
C ASP A 259 -13.42 1.98 -0.37
N ILE A 260 -13.20 2.49 -1.59
CA ILE A 260 -12.36 1.83 -2.60
C ILE A 260 -10.93 1.64 -2.11
N HIS A 261 -10.47 2.48 -1.20
CA HIS A 261 -9.15 2.36 -0.61
C HIS A 261 -9.06 1.15 0.34
N ALA A 262 -10.12 0.90 1.13
CA ALA A 262 -10.24 -0.31 1.94
C ALA A 262 -10.34 -1.57 1.06
N CYS A 263 -10.97 -1.46 -0.11
CA CYS A 263 -10.98 -2.54 -1.10
C CYS A 263 -9.56 -2.83 -1.62
N ALA A 264 -8.83 -1.80 -2.04
CA ALA A 264 -7.46 -1.95 -2.54
C ALA A 264 -6.54 -2.54 -1.45
N GLU A 265 -6.64 -2.03 -0.23
CA GLU A 265 -5.82 -2.49 0.88
C GLU A 265 -6.17 -3.93 1.30
N GLY A 266 -7.46 -4.29 1.31
CA GLY A 266 -7.93 -5.64 1.56
C GLY A 266 -7.57 -6.66 0.47
N ILE A 267 -7.04 -6.21 -0.66
CA ILE A 267 -6.38 -7.08 -1.66
C ILE A 267 -4.87 -7.07 -1.41
N LEU A 268 -4.27 -5.89 -1.28
CA LEU A 268 -2.83 -5.69 -1.23
C LEU A 268 -2.19 -6.29 0.04
N CYS A 269 -2.70 -5.93 1.22
CA CYS A 269 -2.18 -6.40 2.51
C CYS A 269 -2.16 -7.93 2.61
N PRO A 270 -3.28 -8.66 2.40
CA PRO A 270 -3.27 -10.10 2.46
C PRO A 270 -2.47 -10.77 1.34
N SER A 271 -2.30 -10.12 0.18
CA SER A 271 -1.43 -10.66 -0.90
C SER A 271 0.03 -10.70 -0.45
N LEU A 272 0.52 -9.63 0.18
CA LEU A 272 1.88 -9.57 0.73
C LEU A 272 2.05 -10.53 1.91
N LEU A 273 1.10 -10.51 2.85
CA LEU A 273 1.16 -11.36 4.04
C LEU A 273 1.02 -12.85 3.74
N ALA A 274 0.56 -13.25 2.54
CA ALA A 274 0.47 -14.65 2.15
C ALA A 274 1.82 -15.39 2.17
N GLU A 275 2.95 -14.68 2.10
CA GLU A 275 4.29 -15.28 2.26
C GLU A 275 4.53 -15.83 3.67
N VAL A 276 3.89 -15.28 4.70
CA VAL A 276 4.06 -15.66 6.12
C VAL A 276 2.79 -16.23 6.75
N ILE A 277 1.62 -15.89 6.20
CA ILE A 277 0.30 -16.37 6.58
C ILE A 277 -0.36 -16.91 5.31
N PRO A 278 -0.07 -18.16 4.89
CA PRO A 278 -0.53 -18.68 3.61
C PRO A 278 -2.04 -18.52 3.38
N SER A 279 -2.87 -18.66 4.42
CA SER A 279 -4.33 -18.49 4.33
C SER A 279 -4.81 -17.08 3.98
N ALA A 280 -3.96 -16.05 4.11
CA ALA A 280 -4.31 -14.67 3.80
C ALA A 280 -4.75 -14.49 2.34
N HIS A 281 -4.25 -15.31 1.40
CA HIS A 281 -4.66 -15.26 -0.01
C HIS A 281 -6.18 -15.43 -0.21
N VAL A 282 -6.86 -16.18 0.68
CA VAL A 282 -8.31 -16.40 0.62
C VAL A 282 -9.07 -15.09 0.82
N LEU A 283 -8.63 -14.28 1.79
CA LEU A 283 -9.20 -12.95 1.99
C LEU A 283 -8.95 -12.07 0.76
N ALA A 284 -7.72 -12.05 0.23
CA ALA A 284 -7.38 -11.24 -0.93
C ALA A 284 -8.28 -11.53 -2.15
N VAL A 285 -8.53 -12.81 -2.45
CA VAL A 285 -9.38 -13.19 -3.60
C VAL A 285 -10.86 -12.85 -3.37
N PHE A 286 -11.37 -13.00 -2.14
CA PHE A 286 -12.75 -12.60 -1.84
C PHE A 286 -12.94 -11.09 -1.93
N VAL A 287 -12.03 -10.31 -1.35
CA VAL A 287 -12.08 -8.84 -1.47
C VAL A 287 -11.98 -8.42 -2.93
N LEU A 288 -11.04 -9.00 -3.70
CA LEU A 288 -10.91 -8.70 -5.13
C LEU A 288 -12.21 -8.94 -5.90
N ARG A 289 -12.83 -10.11 -5.72
CA ARG A 289 -14.09 -10.48 -6.40
C ARG A 289 -15.23 -9.56 -5.97
N TRP A 290 -15.36 -9.29 -4.68
CA TRP A 290 -16.38 -8.41 -4.14
C TRP A 290 -16.24 -6.99 -4.69
N SER A 291 -15.04 -6.41 -4.61
CA SER A 291 -14.75 -5.06 -5.10
C SER A 291 -14.98 -4.94 -6.60
N TRP A 292 -14.59 -5.94 -7.39
CA TRP A 292 -14.83 -5.94 -8.84
C TRP A 292 -16.31 -5.90 -9.22
N PHE A 293 -17.17 -6.55 -8.41
CA PHE A 293 -18.60 -6.65 -8.66
C PHE A 293 -19.41 -5.46 -8.11
N TYR A 294 -19.00 -4.91 -6.96
CA TYR A 294 -19.76 -3.90 -6.21
C TYR A 294 -19.19 -2.49 -6.23
N MET A 295 -17.88 -2.34 -6.48
CA MET A 295 -17.16 -1.05 -6.48
C MET A 295 -16.72 -0.61 -7.88
N ARG A 296 -17.31 -1.21 -8.91
CA ARG A 296 -17.10 -0.88 -10.32
C ARG A 296 -18.42 -0.62 -11.01
N ASN A 297 -18.47 0.41 -11.84
CA ASN A 297 -19.57 0.60 -12.78
C ASN A 297 -19.52 -0.50 -13.85
N ARG A 298 -20.56 -1.34 -13.92
CA ARG A 298 -20.61 -2.48 -14.86
C ARG A 298 -20.65 -2.09 -16.33
N LYS A 299 -21.11 -0.88 -16.65
CA LYS A 299 -21.21 -0.40 -18.03
C LYS A 299 -19.89 0.24 -18.48
N THR A 300 -19.30 1.11 -17.66
CA THR A 300 -18.11 1.90 -18.04
C THR A 300 -16.80 1.29 -17.56
N GLY A 301 -16.84 0.37 -16.59
CA GLY A 301 -15.65 -0.16 -15.93
C GLY A 301 -15.02 0.79 -14.90
N GLU A 302 -15.56 1.99 -14.73
CA GLU A 302 -15.02 2.98 -13.78
C GLU A 302 -15.16 2.52 -12.34
N LEU A 303 -14.12 2.77 -11.54
CA LEU A 303 -14.14 2.49 -10.12
C LEU A 303 -14.91 3.57 -9.36
N LEU A 304 -15.75 3.11 -8.44
CA LEU A 304 -16.55 3.95 -7.54
C LEU A 304 -15.71 4.34 -6.33
N TYR A 305 -15.83 5.57 -5.83
CA TYR A 305 -15.09 6.00 -4.65
C TYR A 305 -15.60 5.33 -3.37
N ARG A 306 -16.91 5.45 -3.13
CA ARG A 306 -17.55 4.97 -1.91
C ARG A 306 -18.92 4.38 -2.20
N ARG A 307 -19.25 3.31 -1.50
CA ARG A 307 -20.58 2.73 -1.45
C ARG A 307 -21.18 2.97 -0.07
N TYR A 308 -22.39 3.50 -0.03
CA TYR A 308 -23.22 3.66 1.17
C TYR A 308 -24.34 2.62 1.13
N LYS A 309 -25.12 2.54 2.21
CA LYS A 309 -26.23 1.58 2.33
C LYS A 309 -27.20 1.63 1.15
N TYR A 310 -27.52 2.84 0.66
CA TYR A 310 -28.57 3.05 -0.36
C TYR A 310 -28.08 3.70 -1.66
N PHE A 311 -26.83 4.20 -1.72
CA PHE A 311 -26.30 4.87 -2.90
C PHE A 311 -24.79 4.70 -3.01
N SER A 312 -24.20 5.15 -4.11
CA SER A 312 -22.75 5.13 -4.30
C SER A 312 -22.26 6.46 -4.84
N SER A 313 -21.12 6.92 -4.33
CA SER A 313 -20.37 8.03 -4.89
C SER A 313 -19.61 7.54 -6.12
N LYS A 314 -20.09 7.96 -7.30
CA LYS A 314 -19.52 7.60 -8.60
C LYS A 314 -18.31 8.45 -8.99
N ILE A 315 -17.76 9.22 -8.06
CA ILE A 315 -16.56 10.02 -8.32
C ILE A 315 -15.39 9.05 -8.48
N THR A 316 -14.64 9.17 -9.57
CA THR A 316 -13.39 8.45 -9.75
C THR A 316 -12.23 9.30 -9.24
N PHE A 317 -11.57 8.82 -8.17
CA PHE A 317 -10.36 9.45 -7.65
C PHE A 317 -9.13 8.66 -8.09
N PRO A 318 -8.27 9.21 -8.97
CA PRO A 318 -7.03 8.53 -9.36
C PRO A 318 -6.13 8.20 -8.16
N ARG A 319 -5.93 9.16 -7.24
CA ARG A 319 -5.06 9.03 -6.07
C ARG A 319 -5.53 8.03 -5.02
N TRP A 320 -6.83 8.01 -4.72
CA TRP A 320 -7.40 7.20 -3.63
C TRP A 320 -8.01 5.88 -4.09
N GLY A 321 -8.40 5.77 -5.36
CA GLY A 321 -9.05 4.59 -5.90
C GLY A 321 -8.22 3.92 -6.98
N VAL A 322 -8.11 4.56 -8.15
CA VAL A 322 -7.60 3.88 -9.36
C VAL A 322 -6.16 3.40 -9.19
N ALA A 323 -5.26 4.27 -8.73
CA ALA A 323 -3.85 3.91 -8.59
C ALA A 323 -3.62 2.85 -7.50
N TRP A 324 -4.40 2.91 -6.41
CA TRP A 324 -4.34 1.90 -5.34
C TRP A 324 -4.87 0.55 -5.78
N MET A 325 -6.02 0.52 -6.45
CA MET A 325 -6.58 -0.72 -7.01
C MET A 325 -5.65 -1.32 -8.07
N PHE A 326 -5.06 -0.50 -8.94
CA PHE A 326 -4.10 -0.96 -9.93
C PHE A 326 -2.88 -1.62 -9.25
N ARG A 327 -2.26 -0.93 -8.28
CA ARG A 327 -1.16 -1.52 -7.49
C ARG A 327 -1.59 -2.83 -6.83
N ALA A 328 -2.74 -2.84 -6.15
CA ALA A 328 -3.20 -4.00 -5.39
C ALA A 328 -3.43 -5.23 -6.29
N ILE A 329 -4.05 -5.04 -7.45
CA ILE A 329 -4.28 -6.12 -8.42
C ILE A 329 -2.96 -6.59 -9.03
N ALA A 330 -2.06 -5.67 -9.40
CA ALA A 330 -0.76 -6.04 -9.94
C ALA A 330 0.08 -6.83 -8.92
N GLU A 331 0.03 -6.45 -7.63
CA GLU A 331 0.67 -7.19 -6.55
C GLU A 331 0.05 -8.59 -6.38
N TYR A 332 -1.29 -8.68 -6.32
CA TYR A 332 -2.00 -9.96 -6.25
C TYR A 332 -1.58 -10.89 -7.41
N LEU A 333 -1.56 -10.38 -8.64
CA LEU A 333 -1.11 -11.15 -9.80
C LEU A 333 0.34 -11.59 -9.65
N TYR A 334 1.23 -10.73 -9.16
CA TYR A 334 2.64 -11.07 -8.95
C TYR A 334 2.85 -12.18 -7.91
N HIS A 335 2.08 -12.19 -6.81
CA HIS A 335 2.22 -13.28 -5.83
C HIS A 335 1.58 -14.60 -6.29
N PHE A 336 0.54 -14.54 -7.12
CA PHE A 336 -0.28 -15.70 -7.43
C PHE A 336 -0.27 -16.14 -8.90
N HIS A 337 0.50 -15.50 -9.80
CA HIS A 337 0.56 -15.92 -11.22
C HIS A 337 1.00 -17.38 -11.37
N GLY A 338 2.00 -17.82 -10.60
CA GLY A 338 2.49 -19.20 -10.61
C GLY A 338 1.52 -20.22 -10.00
N VAL A 339 0.53 -19.77 -9.22
CA VAL A 339 -0.53 -20.63 -8.69
C VAL A 339 -1.46 -21.06 -9.80
N ARG A 340 -1.79 -20.19 -10.77
CA ARG A 340 -2.64 -20.54 -11.92
C ARG A 340 -2.03 -21.68 -12.72
N GLU A 341 -0.74 -21.61 -13.03
CA GLU A 341 -0.06 -22.68 -13.75
C GLU A 341 -0.01 -23.98 -12.94
N ARG A 342 0.20 -23.88 -11.62
CA ARG A 342 0.25 -25.04 -10.73
C ARG A 342 -1.12 -25.69 -10.58
N VAL A 343 -2.19 -24.90 -10.44
CA VAL A 343 -3.58 -25.36 -10.40
C VAL A 343 -3.99 -25.95 -11.73
N GLU A 344 -3.63 -25.35 -12.87
CA GLU A 344 -3.94 -25.91 -14.18
C GLU A 344 -3.19 -27.23 -14.41
N ARG A 345 -1.92 -27.33 -14.00
CA ARG A 345 -1.17 -28.60 -14.01
C ARG A 345 -1.83 -29.66 -13.13
N ILE A 346 -2.22 -29.33 -11.89
CA ILE A 346 -2.90 -30.26 -10.99
C ILE A 346 -4.28 -30.65 -11.53
N ARG A 347 -5.04 -29.71 -12.11
CA ARG A 347 -6.32 -29.97 -12.76
C ARG A 347 -6.16 -30.93 -13.93
N LEU A 348 -5.18 -30.71 -14.81
CA LEU A 348 -4.86 -31.62 -15.91
C LEU A 348 -4.41 -33.00 -15.41
N GLN A 349 -3.65 -33.07 -14.31
CA GLN A 349 -3.29 -34.33 -13.66
C GLN A 349 -4.50 -35.04 -13.05
N ALA A 350 -5.40 -34.32 -12.36
CA ALA A 350 -6.63 -34.88 -11.80
C ALA A 350 -7.58 -35.37 -12.89
N ILE A 351 -7.72 -34.64 -14.01
CA ILE A 351 -8.47 -35.08 -15.19
C ILE A 351 -7.88 -36.39 -15.75
N ARG A 352 -6.55 -36.49 -15.86
CA ARG A 352 -5.87 -37.74 -16.27
C ARG A 352 -6.19 -38.93 -15.36
N TRP A 353 -6.41 -38.68 -14.06
CA TRP A 353 -6.69 -39.72 -13.08
C TRP A 353 -8.16 -40.14 -13.05
N ILE A 354 -9.07 -39.20 -13.34
CA ILE A 354 -10.53 -39.41 -13.21
C ILE A 354 -11.17 -39.88 -14.53
N SER A 355 -10.61 -39.51 -15.69
CA SER A 355 -11.09 -40.00 -17.00
C SER A 355 -9.98 -39.97 -18.04
N PRO A 356 -9.20 -41.05 -18.15
CA PRO A 356 -8.14 -41.17 -19.17
C PRO A 356 -8.65 -40.96 -20.60
N SER A 357 -9.91 -41.33 -20.89
CA SER A 357 -10.53 -41.28 -22.23
C SER A 357 -10.98 -39.89 -22.71
N LEU A 358 -11.06 -38.89 -21.81
CA LEU A 358 -11.47 -37.52 -22.20
C LEU A 358 -10.37 -36.79 -22.99
N LEU A 359 -9.09 -37.15 -22.79
CA LEU A 359 -7.96 -36.56 -23.51
C LEU A 359 -7.80 -37.08 -24.94
N GLU A 360 -8.16 -38.33 -25.21
CA GLU A 360 -8.14 -38.88 -26.57
C GLU A 360 -9.14 -38.16 -27.49
N SER A 361 -10.25 -37.67 -26.93
CA SER A 361 -11.25 -36.90 -27.68
C SER A 361 -10.78 -35.48 -28.02
N GLU A 362 -9.99 -34.83 -27.17
CA GLU A 362 -9.43 -33.49 -27.44
C GLU A 362 -8.19 -33.55 -28.35
N GLN A 363 -7.39 -34.62 -28.32
CA GLN A 363 -6.30 -34.83 -29.28
C GLN A 363 -6.85 -35.11 -30.68
N LYS A 364 -7.88 -35.96 -30.81
CA LYS A 364 -8.58 -36.17 -32.10
C LYS A 364 -9.19 -34.89 -32.65
N PHE A 365 -9.79 -34.05 -31.81
CA PHE A 365 -10.39 -32.77 -32.25
C PHE A 365 -9.36 -31.76 -32.76
N ARG A 366 -8.11 -31.84 -32.30
CA ARG A 366 -7.01 -30.97 -32.78
C ARG A 366 -6.35 -31.50 -34.05
N GLU A 367 -6.33 -32.82 -34.26
CA GLU A 367 -5.81 -33.43 -35.48
C GLU A 367 -6.82 -33.32 -36.64
N ASP A 368 -8.11 -33.56 -36.38
CA ASP A 368 -9.18 -33.48 -37.39
C ASP A 368 -9.61 -32.03 -37.74
N GLY A 369 -9.19 -31.02 -36.95
CA GLY A 369 -9.46 -29.60 -37.21
C GLY A 369 -8.41 -28.89 -38.07
N SER A 370 -7.43 -29.63 -38.59
CA SER A 370 -6.31 -29.11 -39.39
C SER A 370 -6.21 -29.69 -40.81
N SER A 371 -7.24 -30.42 -41.26
CA SER A 371 -7.40 -30.89 -42.66
C SER A 371 -8.24 -29.94 -43.51
#